data_AF-A0A0M3JJK4-F1
#
_entry.id   AF-A0A0M3JJK4-F1
#
_cell.length_a   1.000
_cell.length_b   1.000
_cell.length_c   1.000
_cell.angle_alpha   90.00
_cell.angle_beta   90.00
_cell.angle_gamma   90.00
#
_symmetry.space_group_name_H-M   'P 1'
#
loop_
_entity.id
_entity.type
_entity.pdbx_description
1 polymer ?
#
loop_
_entity_poly.entity_id
_entity_poly.type
_entity_poly.pdbx_seq_one_letter_code
_entity_poly.pdbx_strand_id
1 'polypeptide(L)'
;MAFDNVMIGDGFVPAMTLGPGQKARLNFGQDSNTLKYFTTSGLQEGYEPFCVNMYRQLPLWYGKMMCLFEDIGSNSTIDVSRIPATGNSPPSLKITQKVDLNLVFFGSNRFI
;
A
#
# COMPACT_ATOMS: atom_id res chain seq x y z
N MET A 1 -27.48 0.26 6.80
CA MET A 1 -26.03 0.48 7.01
C MET A 1 -25.29 -0.31 5.95
N ALA A 2 -24.22 0.23 5.35
CA ALA A 2 -23.45 -0.49 4.32
C ALA A 2 -22.53 -1.57 4.91
N PHE A 3 -22.06 -1.36 6.14
CA PHE A 3 -21.23 -2.28 6.90
C PHE A 3 -21.73 -2.33 8.34
N ASP A 4 -21.56 -3.47 9.00
CA ASP A 4 -21.89 -3.70 10.41
C ASP A 4 -20.86 -4.67 11.02
N ASN A 5 -20.67 -4.62 12.34
CA ASN A 5 -19.70 -5.44 13.10
C ASN A 5 -18.25 -5.32 12.59
N VAL A 6 -17.82 -4.11 12.21
CA VAL A 6 -16.44 -3.84 11.78
C VAL A 6 -15.51 -3.87 13.00
N MET A 7 -14.54 -4.76 12.98
CA MET A 7 -13.52 -4.86 14.03
C MET A 7 -12.56 -3.67 13.95
N ILE A 8 -12.40 -2.97 15.07
CA ILE A 8 -11.46 -1.86 15.19
C ILE A 8 -10.10 -2.44 15.62
N GLY A 9 -9.13 -2.42 14.70
CA GLY A 9 -7.72 -2.69 15.00
C GLY A 9 -7.02 -1.40 15.45
N ASP A 10 -5.98 -0.98 14.72
CA ASP A 10 -5.22 0.25 15.00
C ASP A 10 -5.93 1.55 14.55
N GLY A 11 -7.18 1.45 14.10
CA GLY A 11 -7.99 2.54 13.56
C GLY A 11 -8.12 2.50 12.04
N PHE A 12 -8.72 3.55 11.48
CA PHE A 12 -8.99 3.67 10.05
C PHE A 12 -8.40 4.95 9.49
N VAL A 13 -7.96 4.88 8.23
CA VAL A 13 -7.51 6.04 7.45
C VAL A 13 -8.30 6.10 6.15
N PRO A 14 -8.60 7.30 5.63
CA PRO A 14 -9.24 7.42 4.33
C PRO A 14 -8.25 6.95 3.24
N ALA A 15 -8.72 6.05 2.38
CA ALA A 15 -7.96 5.54 1.24
C ALA A 15 -8.73 5.80 -0.06
N MET A 16 -7.98 6.00 -1.15
CA MET A 16 -8.55 6.17 -2.49
C MET A 16 -7.66 5.49 -3.53
N THR A 17 -8.22 5.24 -4.71
CA THR A 17 -7.47 4.79 -5.89
C THR A 17 -7.98 5.55 -7.09
N LEU A 18 -7.08 5.96 -7.98
CA LEU A 18 -7.40 6.61 -9.24
C LEU A 18 -6.94 5.73 -10.39
N GLY A 19 -7.85 5.44 -11.31
CA GLY A 19 -7.53 4.74 -12.55
C GLY A 19 -6.82 5.64 -13.56
N PRO A 20 -6.30 5.06 -14.66
CA PRO A 20 -5.64 5.82 -15.72
C PRO A 20 -6.50 6.97 -16.24
N GLY A 21 -5.93 8.17 -16.32
CA GLY A 21 -6.60 9.37 -16.82
C GLY A 21 -7.65 9.98 -15.88
N GLN A 22 -7.97 9.36 -14.74
CA GLN A 22 -8.89 9.93 -13.76
C GLN A 22 -8.23 11.06 -12.97
N LYS A 23 -9.03 12.07 -12.65
CA LYS A 23 -8.62 13.22 -11.83
C LYS A 23 -9.62 13.38 -10.70
N ALA A 24 -9.12 13.62 -9.49
CA ALA A 24 -9.95 13.92 -8.33
C ALA A 24 -9.31 15.05 -7.51
N ARG A 25 -10.18 15.83 -6.86
CA ARG A 25 -9.79 16.76 -5.79
C ARG A 25 -10.31 16.18 -4.48
N LEU A 26 -9.40 15.83 -3.60
CA LEU A 26 -9.73 15.33 -2.26
C LEU A 26 -9.85 16.52 -1.31
N ASN A 27 -10.90 16.52 -0.49
CA ASN A 27 -11.10 17.52 0.56
C ASN A 27 -11.38 16.79 1.89
N PHE A 28 -10.42 16.86 2.80
CA PHE A 28 -10.51 16.23 4.13
C PHE A 28 -11.04 17.19 5.20
N GLY A 29 -11.48 18.39 4.80
CA GLY A 29 -12.16 19.33 5.67
C GLY A 29 -11.26 20.04 6.67
N GLN A 30 -10.07 20.47 6.22
CA GLN A 30 -9.23 21.37 7.03
C GLN A 30 -9.93 22.73 7.23
N ASP A 31 -10.66 23.19 6.22
CA ASP A 31 -11.67 24.24 6.35
C ASP A 31 -13.04 23.62 6.09
N SER A 32 -13.87 23.54 7.13
CA SER A 32 -15.21 22.93 7.06
C SER A 32 -16.14 23.65 6.08
N ASN A 33 -15.94 24.95 5.85
CA ASN A 33 -16.76 25.74 4.91
C ASN A 33 -16.56 25.31 3.46
N THR A 34 -15.45 24.63 3.15
CA THR A 34 -15.16 24.12 1.80
C THR A 34 -15.88 22.80 1.50
N LEU A 35 -16.50 22.16 2.50
CA LEU A 35 -17.25 20.94 2.32
C LEU A 35 -18.68 21.25 1.85
N LYS A 36 -18.93 21.04 0.55
CA LYS A 36 -20.17 21.43 -0.14
C LYS A 36 -21.46 20.94 0.52
N TYR A 37 -21.45 19.78 1.17
CA TYR A 37 -22.63 19.13 1.73
C TYR A 37 -22.54 18.88 3.24
N PHE A 38 -21.51 19.38 3.92
CA PHE A 38 -21.30 19.11 5.35
C PHE A 38 -22.41 19.68 6.23
N THR A 39 -22.91 20.88 5.92
CA THR A 39 -23.98 21.53 6.69
C THR A 39 -25.35 20.86 6.50
N THR A 40 -25.55 20.10 5.42
CA THR A 40 -26.83 19.47 5.11
C THR A 40 -27.09 18.20 5.94
N SER A 41 -26.07 17.38 6.18
CA SER A 41 -26.22 16.12 6.92
C SER A 41 -25.14 15.93 7.97
N GLY A 42 -23.86 16.08 7.61
CA GLY A 42 -22.73 15.83 8.51
C GLY A 42 -22.83 16.59 9.83
N LEU A 43 -23.13 17.89 9.78
CA LEU A 43 -23.25 18.73 10.98
C LEU A 43 -24.49 18.36 11.82
N GLN A 44 -25.61 18.04 11.18
CA GLN A 44 -26.87 17.70 11.88
C GLN A 44 -26.77 16.35 12.59
N GLU A 45 -26.00 15.42 12.02
CA GLU A 45 -25.73 14.10 12.57
C GLU A 45 -24.54 14.11 13.57
N GLY A 46 -23.88 15.24 13.76
CA GLY A 46 -22.78 15.40 14.72
C GLY A 46 -21.42 14.86 14.26
N TYR A 47 -21.21 14.68 12.95
CA TYR A 47 -19.92 14.28 12.40
C TYR A 47 -18.92 15.44 12.39
N GLU A 48 -17.64 15.10 12.56
CA GLU A 48 -16.53 16.05 12.44
C GLU A 48 -15.71 15.79 11.16
N PRO A 49 -15.27 16.85 10.45
CA PRO A 49 -14.35 16.69 9.34
C PRO A 49 -12.98 16.16 9.78
N PHE A 50 -12.37 15.31 8.95
CA PHE A 50 -11.14 14.60 9.28
C PHE A 50 -9.96 15.52 9.66
N CYS A 51 -9.83 16.69 9.03
CA CYS A 51 -8.72 17.62 9.26
C CYS A 51 -9.09 18.90 10.03
N VAL A 52 -10.26 18.98 10.69
CA VAL A 52 -10.80 20.25 11.23
C VAL A 52 -9.85 20.96 12.22
N ASN A 53 -9.06 20.21 12.98
CA ASN A 53 -8.13 20.74 13.99
C ASN A 53 -6.65 20.65 13.54
N MET A 54 -6.40 20.45 12.24
CA MET A 54 -5.04 20.36 11.71
C MET A 54 -4.52 21.72 11.26
N TYR A 55 -3.41 22.17 11.85
CA TYR A 55 -2.70 23.39 11.43
C TYR A 55 -1.93 23.21 10.12
N ARG A 56 -1.43 21.99 9.85
CA ARG A 56 -0.68 21.65 8.65
C ARG A 56 -1.55 20.86 7.69
N GLN A 57 -1.27 20.98 6.39
CA GLN A 57 -1.92 20.15 5.38
C GLN A 57 -1.65 18.66 5.66
N LEU A 58 -2.66 17.83 5.43
CA LEU A 58 -2.57 16.39 5.58
C LEU A 58 -1.52 15.82 4.61
N PRO A 59 -0.45 15.17 5.09
CA PRO A 59 0.46 14.46 4.19
C PRO A 59 -0.28 13.29 3.52
N LEU A 60 -0.18 13.22 2.19
CA LEU A 60 -0.74 12.12 1.41
C LEU A 60 0.38 11.18 0.97
N TRP A 61 0.13 9.89 1.17
CA TRP A 61 0.99 8.82 0.71
C TRP A 61 0.38 8.20 -0.53
N TYR A 62 1.20 7.92 -1.54
CA TYR A 62 0.73 7.29 -2.77
C TYR A 62 1.63 6.12 -3.13
N GLY A 63 1.03 5.09 -3.72
CA GLY A 63 1.77 3.97 -4.28
C GLY A 63 2.59 4.45 -5.47
N LYS A 64 3.91 4.49 -5.32
CA LYS A 64 4.81 4.79 -6.42
C LYS A 64 5.10 3.52 -7.19
N MET A 65 4.63 3.45 -8.44
CA MET A 65 4.87 2.31 -9.34
C MET A 65 6.29 2.37 -9.93
N MET A 66 7.30 2.25 -9.07
CA MET A 66 8.69 2.09 -9.50
C MET A 66 9.23 0.77 -8.99
N CYS A 67 9.90 0.05 -9.88
CA CYS A 67 10.70 -1.11 -9.49
C CYS A 67 11.90 -0.61 -8.68
N LEU A 68 11.93 -0.96 -7.40
CA LEU A 68 13.07 -0.75 -6.51
C LEU A 68 13.63 -2.10 -6.11
N PHE A 69 14.93 -2.16 -5.81
CA PHE A 69 15.51 -3.34 -5.20
C PHE A 69 15.07 -3.42 -3.74
N GLU A 70 14.61 -4.60 -3.34
CA GLU A 70 14.26 -4.92 -1.96
C GLU A 70 14.89 -6.26 -1.57
N ASP A 71 15.13 -6.44 -0.27
CA ASP A 71 15.58 -7.72 0.25
C ASP A 71 14.46 -8.76 0.11
N ILE A 72 14.85 -10.02 -0.12
CA ILE A 72 13.90 -11.12 -0.21
C ILE A 72 13.34 -11.39 1.20
N GLY A 73 12.12 -10.92 1.43
CA GLY A 73 11.41 -11.07 2.69
C GLY A 73 10.84 -12.48 2.92
N SER A 74 10.40 -12.75 4.16
CA SER A 74 9.84 -14.05 4.58
C SER A 74 8.59 -14.48 3.80
N ASN A 75 7.86 -13.52 3.22
CA ASN A 75 6.63 -13.75 2.47
C ASN A 75 6.88 -13.88 0.96
N SER A 76 8.14 -13.89 0.53
CA SER A 76 8.52 -14.11 -0.85
C SER A 76 8.24 -15.56 -1.28
N THR A 77 7.79 -15.73 -2.51
CA THR A 77 7.74 -17.05 -3.16
C THR A 77 9.13 -17.53 -3.56
N ILE A 78 10.13 -16.64 -3.56
CA ILE A 78 11.53 -16.93 -3.81
C ILE A 78 12.25 -17.13 -2.48
N ASP A 79 12.90 -18.28 -2.31
CA ASP A 79 13.79 -18.58 -1.19
C ASP A 79 15.25 -18.57 -1.65
N VAL A 80 16.14 -18.06 -0.78
CA VAL A 80 17.58 -18.08 -1.00
C VAL A 80 18.25 -18.86 0.12
N SER A 81 19.08 -19.85 -0.24
CA SER A 81 19.93 -20.58 0.71
C SER A 81 21.39 -20.42 0.35
N ARG A 82 22.24 -20.29 1.39
CA ARG A 82 23.70 -20.25 1.23
C ARG A 82 24.23 -21.67 1.16
N ILE A 83 25.02 -21.96 0.13
CA ILE A 83 25.76 -23.21 0.01
C ILE A 83 27.22 -22.90 0.40
N PRO A 84 27.75 -23.49 1.49
CA PRO A 84 29.14 -23.28 1.89
C PRO A 84 30.11 -23.90 0.89
N ALA A 85 31.36 -23.46 0.94
CA ALA A 85 32.43 -24.04 0.14
C ALA A 85 32.65 -25.50 0.53
N THR A 86 32.98 -26.35 -0.44
CA THR A 86 33.46 -27.72 -0.22
C THR A 86 34.83 -27.88 -0.87
N GLY A 87 35.52 -29.01 -0.65
CA GLY A 87 36.81 -29.27 -1.29
C GLY A 87 36.77 -29.22 -2.82
N ASN A 88 35.59 -29.40 -3.42
CA ASN A 88 35.40 -29.49 -4.87
C ASN A 88 34.53 -28.35 -5.44
N SER A 89 34.01 -27.44 -4.62
CA SER A 89 33.11 -26.38 -5.09
C SER A 89 33.25 -25.07 -4.30
N PRO A 90 33.24 -23.90 -4.96
CA PRO A 90 33.20 -22.60 -4.28
C PRO A 90 31.86 -22.40 -3.55
N PRO A 91 31.79 -21.45 -2.60
CA PRO A 91 30.52 -21.09 -1.97
C PRO A 91 29.59 -20.45 -3.01
N SER A 92 28.28 -20.68 -2.87
CA SER A 92 27.27 -20.17 -3.81
C SER A 92 25.96 -19.83 -3.12
N LEU A 93 25.10 -19.07 -3.81
CA LEU A 93 23.72 -18.81 -3.40
C LEU A 93 22.78 -19.64 -4.28
N LYS A 94 21.95 -20.47 -3.67
CA LYS A 94 20.90 -21.21 -4.35
C LYS A 94 19.58 -20.48 -4.19
N ILE A 95 18.99 -20.11 -5.32
CA ILE A 95 17.68 -19.47 -5.41
C ILE A 95 16.66 -20.56 -5.81
N THR A 96 15.57 -20.68 -5.06
CA THR A 96 14.49 -21.64 -5.33
C THR A 96 13.16 -20.91 -5.32
N GLN A 97 12.25 -21.23 -6.23
CA GLN A 97 10.91 -20.69 -6.25
C GLN A 97 9.92 -21.73 -5.71
N LYS A 98 9.09 -21.34 -4.74
CA LYS A 98 7.91 -22.10 -4.33
C LYS A 98 6.88 -22.03 -5.46
N VAL A 99 6.55 -23.16 -6.05
CA VAL A 99 5.61 -23.22 -7.18
C VAL A 99 4.18 -23.24 -6.63
N ASP A 100 3.51 -22.10 -6.71
CA ASP A 100 2.04 -22.06 -6.73
C ASP A 100 1.59 -22.06 -8.20
N LEU A 101 0.73 -23.01 -8.58
CA LEU A 101 0.29 -23.25 -9.97
C LEU A 101 -0.42 -22.04 -10.63
N ASN A 102 -0.66 -20.96 -9.88
CA ASN A 102 -1.39 -19.77 -10.34
C ASN A 102 -0.51 -18.51 -10.52
N LEU A 103 0.81 -18.57 -10.28
CA LEU A 103 1.71 -17.41 -10.37
C LEU A 103 2.91 -17.70 -11.30
N VAL A 104 2.89 -17.10 -12.49
CA VAL A 104 4.01 -17.12 -13.45
C VAL A 104 4.75 -15.79 -13.37
N PHE A 105 6.05 -15.83 -13.05
CA PHE A 105 6.93 -14.66 -13.14
C PHE A 105 7.49 -14.54 -14.56
N PHE A 106 7.41 -13.35 -15.15
CA PHE A 106 8.07 -13.03 -16.41
C PHE A 106 9.43 -12.36 -16.12
N GLY A 107 10.52 -13.08 -16.36
CA GLY A 107 11.89 -12.54 -16.29
C GLY A 107 12.43 -12.22 -17.68
N SER A 108 12.94 -11.01 -17.90
CA SER A 108 13.76 -10.68 -19.08
C SER A 108 15.21 -11.12 -18.81
N ASN A 109 15.79 -11.92 -19.72
CA ASN A 109 17.17 -12.42 -19.66
C ASN A 109 18.24 -11.34 -19.91
N ARG A 110 18.18 -10.21 -19.19
CA ARG A 110 19.29 -9.26 -19.07
C ARG A 110 19.60 -9.07 -17.60
N PHE A 111 20.45 -9.96 -17.09
CA PHE A 111 21.27 -9.62 -15.94
C PHE A 111 22.43 -8.76 -16.45
N ILE A 112 22.81 -7.77 -15.64
CA ILE A 112 23.88 -6.78 -15.88
C ILE A 112 25.21 -7.51 -16.16
#